data_AF-A0A368W1C9-F1
#
_entry.id   AF-A0A368W1C9-F1
#
_cell.length_a   1.000
_cell.length_b   1.000
_cell.length_c   1.000
_cell.angle_alpha   90.00
_cell.angle_beta   90.00
_cell.angle_gamma   90.00
#
_symmetry.space_group_name_H-M   'P 1'
#
loop_
_entity.id
_entity.type
_entity.pdbx_description
1 polymer ?
#
loop_
_entity_poly.entity_id
_entity_poly.type
_entity_poly.pdbx_seq_one_letter_code
_entity_poly.pdbx_strand_id
1 'polypeptide(L)'
;MTVMDMLIQISIAVIAFAFVILLYSLVQTLKILRAGLDEMRLTISQLRTDVTQIAFDVKEAVHNTNAMTLDVRTKLNSLDVLFTSVNDIGHTIHTFTGAAKESAASLVSSIKSGSGKPARDNGIINTIYDGVVSSIRIWNKIKKI
;
A
#
# COMPACT_ATOMS: atom_id res chain seq x y z
N MET A 1 43.40 4.51 -87.13
CA MET A 1 42.98 3.99 -85.80
C MET A 1 42.75 2.51 -85.96
N THR A 2 43.49 1.68 -85.24
CA THR A 2 43.34 0.22 -85.38
C THR A 2 42.11 -0.24 -84.60
N VAL A 3 41.51 -1.38 -85.00
CA VAL A 3 40.33 -1.93 -84.32
C VAL A 3 40.60 -2.19 -82.83
N MET A 4 41.85 -2.51 -82.46
CA MET A 4 42.25 -2.67 -81.06
C MET A 4 42.10 -1.37 -80.25
N ASP A 5 42.47 -0.22 -80.81
CA ASP A 5 42.39 1.07 -80.11
C ASP A 5 40.94 1.45 -79.76
N MET A 6 39.99 1.17 -80.66
CA MET A 6 38.56 1.42 -80.42
C MET A 6 37.99 0.52 -79.32
N LEU A 7 38.36 -0.76 -79.30
CA LEU A 7 37.88 -1.70 -78.26
C LEU A 7 38.42 -1.33 -76.88
N ILE A 8 39.68 -0.91 -76.79
CA ILE A 8 40.31 -0.47 -75.54
C ILE A 8 39.60 0.78 -75.01
N GLN A 9 39.30 1.77 -75.86
CA GLN A 9 38.59 2.99 -75.44
C GLN A 9 37.20 2.69 -74.88
N ILE A 10 36.43 1.82 -75.54
CA ILE A 10 35.09 1.44 -75.07
C ILE A 10 35.17 0.71 -73.74
N SER A 11 36.13 -0.21 -73.57
CA SER A 11 36.32 -0.94 -72.31
C SER A 11 36.64 0.01 -71.15
N ILE A 12 37.56 0.96 -71.35
CA ILE A 12 37.91 1.97 -70.35
C ILE A 12 36.69 2.82 -70.00
N ALA A 13 35.88 3.21 -70.98
CA ALA A 13 34.66 4.00 -70.74
C ALA A 13 33.65 3.23 -69.87
N VAL A 14 33.45 1.92 -70.12
CA VAL A 14 32.56 1.09 -69.32
C VAL A 14 33.08 0.90 -67.89
N ILE A 15 34.39 0.65 -67.72
CA ILE A 15 35.01 0.50 -66.40
C ILE A 15 34.89 1.81 -65.61
N ALA A 16 35.14 2.96 -66.25
CA ALA A 16 34.98 4.27 -65.63
C ALA A 16 33.54 4.48 -65.14
N PHE A 17 32.54 4.13 -65.94
CA PHE A 17 31.14 4.24 -65.55
C PHE A 17 30.79 3.33 -64.36
N ALA A 18 31.24 2.08 -64.37
CA ALA A 18 31.05 1.15 -63.24
C ALA A 18 31.72 1.65 -61.95
N PHE A 19 32.92 2.23 -62.07
CA PHE A 19 33.64 2.80 -60.94
C PHE A 19 32.90 4.00 -60.32
N VAL A 20 32.29 4.86 -61.13
CA VAL A 20 31.45 5.97 -60.63
C VAL A 20 30.26 5.45 -59.81
N ILE A 21 29.59 4.40 -60.27
CA ILE A 21 28.48 3.77 -59.53
C ILE A 21 28.97 3.21 -58.20
N LEU A 22 30.15 2.57 -58.17
CA LEU A 22 30.74 2.05 -56.95
C LEU A 22 31.02 3.18 -55.96
N LEU A 23 31.68 4.25 -56.40
CA LEU A 23 31.95 5.42 -55.55
C LEU A 23 30.67 6.03 -54.99
N TYR A 24 29.60 6.10 -55.80
CA TYR A 24 28.29 6.56 -55.35
C TYR A 24 27.74 5.69 -54.20
N SER A 25 27.79 4.36 -54.35
CA SER A 25 27.37 3.43 -53.29
C SER A 25 28.22 3.58 -52.02
N LEU A 26 29.53 3.79 -52.16
CA LEU A 26 30.44 3.98 -51.03
C LEU A 26 30.10 5.25 -50.21
N VAL A 27 29.81 6.36 -50.89
CA VAL A 27 29.36 7.59 -50.26
C VAL A 27 28.02 7.38 -49.54
N GLN A 28 27.09 6.64 -50.15
CA GLN A 28 25.80 6.33 -49.55
C GLN A 28 25.95 5.47 -48.28
N THR A 29 26.78 4.43 -48.32
CA THR A 29 27.09 3.61 -47.14
C THR A 29 27.71 4.44 -46.02
N LEU A 30 28.69 5.31 -46.33
CA LEU A 30 29.30 6.18 -45.33
C LEU A 30 28.29 7.16 -44.72
N LYS A 31 27.34 7.68 -45.50
CA LYS A 31 26.26 8.53 -44.99
C LYS A 31 25.37 7.78 -44.00
N ILE A 32 24.96 6.55 -44.33
CA ILE A 32 24.14 5.70 -43.46
C ILE A 32 24.91 5.37 -42.17
N LEU A 33 26.20 5.04 -42.29
CA LEU A 33 27.04 4.73 -41.13
C LEU A 33 27.21 5.94 -40.21
N ARG A 34 27.39 7.14 -40.77
CA ARG A 34 27.44 8.39 -39.98
C ARG A 34 26.13 8.64 -39.25
N ALA A 35 24.99 8.50 -39.93
CA ALA A 35 23.67 8.66 -39.30
C ALA A 35 23.47 7.64 -38.16
N GLY A 36 23.87 6.37 -38.36
CA GLY A 36 23.81 5.35 -37.32
C GLY A 36 24.71 5.65 -36.11
N LEU A 37 25.91 6.18 -36.34
CA LEU A 37 26.81 6.59 -35.26
C LEU A 37 26.28 7.80 -34.47
N ASP A 38 25.64 8.75 -35.14
CA ASP A 38 25.01 9.89 -34.47
C ASP A 38 23.80 9.45 -33.63
N GLU A 39 22.98 8.53 -34.14
CA GLU A 39 21.88 7.93 -33.38
C GLU A 39 22.40 7.13 -32.16
N MET A 40 23.46 6.35 -32.33
CA MET A 40 24.11 5.64 -31.21
C MET A 40 24.65 6.62 -30.16
N ARG A 41 25.21 7.75 -30.57
CA ARG A 41 25.67 8.80 -29.64
C ARG A 41 24.52 9.39 -28.84
N LEU A 42 23.40 9.67 -29.50
CA LEU A 42 22.18 10.13 -28.83
C LEU A 42 21.64 9.08 -27.86
N THR A 43 21.58 7.81 -28.29
CA THR A 43 21.14 6.69 -27.45
C THR A 43 22.02 6.55 -26.20
N ILE A 44 23.36 6.61 -26.35
CA ILE A 44 24.28 6.55 -25.22
C ILE A 44 24.09 7.76 -24.29
N SER A 45 23.84 8.94 -24.84
CA SER A 45 23.59 10.15 -24.06
C SER A 45 22.27 10.06 -23.27
N GLN A 46 21.21 9.55 -23.90
CA GLN A 46 19.91 9.31 -23.27
C GLN A 46 20.04 8.24 -22.18
N LEU A 47 20.66 7.09 -22.49
CA LEU A 47 20.94 6.04 -21.51
C LEU A 47 21.73 6.55 -20.30
N ARG A 48 22.74 7.42 -20.50
CA ARG A 48 23.47 8.04 -19.38
C ARG A 48 22.55 8.88 -18.51
N THR A 49 21.66 9.66 -19.13
CA THR A 49 20.70 10.52 -18.43
C THR A 49 19.71 9.67 -17.64
N ASP A 50 19.11 8.67 -18.30
CA ASP A 50 18.14 7.75 -17.71
C ASP A 50 18.74 6.95 -16.56
N VAL A 51 19.96 6.40 -16.71
CA VAL A 51 20.64 5.68 -15.64
C VAL A 51 20.93 6.60 -14.45
N THR A 52 21.30 7.87 -14.70
CA THR A 52 21.54 8.82 -13.61
C THR A 52 20.24 9.14 -12.86
N GLN A 53 19.13 9.31 -13.59
CA GLN A 53 17.82 9.54 -12.99
C GLN A 53 17.32 8.30 -12.23
N ILE A 54 17.40 7.11 -12.83
CA ILE A 54 17.04 5.84 -12.17
C ILE A 54 17.91 5.63 -10.93
N ALA A 55 19.21 5.94 -10.97
CA ALA A 55 20.06 5.85 -9.78
C ALA A 55 19.62 6.83 -8.68
N PHE A 56 19.16 8.03 -9.04
CA PHE A 56 18.57 8.97 -8.10
C PHE A 56 17.27 8.42 -7.50
N ASP A 57 16.34 7.98 -8.34
CA ASP A 57 15.05 7.41 -7.92
C ASP A 57 15.23 6.16 -7.05
N VAL A 58 16.20 5.29 -7.39
CA VAL A 58 16.55 4.11 -6.58
C VAL A 58 17.17 4.51 -5.25
N LYS A 59 18.05 5.53 -5.22
CA LYS A 59 18.59 6.04 -3.96
C LYS A 59 17.47 6.58 -3.06
N GLU A 60 16.51 7.28 -3.64
CA GLU A 60 15.33 7.79 -2.93
C GLU A 60 14.42 6.63 -2.49
N ALA A 61 14.20 5.62 -3.32
CA ALA A 61 13.45 4.42 -2.96
C ALA A 61 14.10 3.64 -1.82
N VAL A 62 15.44 3.49 -1.82
CA VAL A 62 16.19 2.87 -0.72
C VAL A 62 16.08 3.71 0.54
N HIS A 63 16.17 5.04 0.43
CA HIS A 63 16.02 5.94 1.57
C HIS A 63 14.60 5.85 2.18
N ASN A 64 13.58 5.89 1.35
CA ASN A 64 12.18 5.75 1.76
C ASN A 64 11.89 4.35 2.31
N THR A 65 12.48 3.30 1.73
CA THR A 65 12.38 1.93 2.26
C THR A 65 13.05 1.81 3.63
N ASN A 66 14.21 2.46 3.82
CA ASN A 66 14.88 2.50 5.13
C ASN A 66 14.04 3.26 6.17
N ALA A 67 13.47 4.40 5.79
CA ALA A 67 12.54 5.16 6.64
C ALA A 67 11.28 4.34 6.97
N MET A 68 10.70 3.66 5.98
CA MET A 68 9.55 2.78 6.15
C MET A 68 9.88 1.59 7.05
N THR A 69 11.05 0.98 6.90
CA THR A 69 11.50 -0.12 7.77
C THR A 69 11.61 0.34 9.23
N LEU A 70 12.13 1.56 9.46
CA LEU A 70 12.22 2.14 10.80
C LEU A 70 10.82 2.44 11.37
N ASP A 71 9.91 3.00 10.56
CA ASP A 71 8.53 3.29 10.98
C ASP A 71 7.75 1.99 11.28
N VAL A 72 7.84 0.99 10.39
CA VAL A 72 7.24 -0.33 10.59
C VAL A 72 7.79 -0.99 11.86
N ARG A 73 9.11 -0.93 12.11
CA ARG A 73 9.70 -1.46 13.35
C ARG A 73 9.12 -0.75 14.59
N THR A 74 8.96 0.57 14.53
CA THR A 74 8.42 1.38 15.64
C THR A 74 6.94 1.06 15.89
N LYS A 75 6.15 0.93 14.82
CA LYS A 75 4.74 0.51 14.89
C LYS A 75 4.61 -0.92 15.42
N LEU A 76 5.45 -1.86 14.98
CA LEU A 76 5.46 -3.24 15.48
C LEU A 76 5.83 -3.32 16.96
N ASN A 77 6.82 -2.55 17.41
CA ASN A 77 7.14 -2.44 18.85
C ASN A 77 5.95 -1.93 19.66
N SER A 78 5.20 -0.96 19.11
CA SER A 78 4.00 -0.44 19.78
C SER A 78 2.90 -1.51 19.84
N LEU A 79 2.74 -2.30 18.77
CA LEU A 79 1.81 -3.42 18.73
C LEU A 79 2.21 -4.54 19.72
N ASP A 80 3.49 -4.82 19.94
CA ASP A 80 3.97 -5.80 20.91
C ASP A 80 3.53 -5.46 22.36
N VAL A 81 3.58 -4.17 22.71
CA VAL A 81 3.02 -3.67 23.98
C VAL A 81 1.51 -3.89 24.06
N LEU A 82 0.78 -3.71 22.95
CA LEU A 82 -0.66 -3.99 22.91
C LEU A 82 -0.94 -5.50 23.00
N PHE A 83 -0.12 -6.35 22.37
CA PHE A 83 -0.22 -7.81 22.50
C PHE A 83 0.02 -8.26 23.94
N THR A 84 1.00 -7.68 24.62
CA THR A 84 1.25 -7.92 26.05
C THR A 84 0.06 -7.45 26.89
N SER A 85 -0.49 -6.28 26.58
CA SER A 85 -1.69 -5.75 27.26
C SER A 85 -2.92 -6.64 27.07
N VAL A 86 -3.10 -7.24 25.89
CA VAL A 86 -4.18 -8.20 25.61
C VAL A 86 -3.95 -9.52 26.35
N ASN A 87 -2.71 -9.99 26.46
CA ASN A 87 -2.37 -11.18 27.22
C ASN A 87 -2.72 -11.02 28.72
N ASP A 88 -2.44 -9.85 29.30
CA ASP A 88 -2.78 -9.52 30.68
C ASP A 88 -4.31 -9.39 30.90
N ILE A 89 -5.04 -8.84 29.92
CA ILE A 89 -6.51 -8.87 29.90
C ILE A 89 -7.04 -10.31 29.85
N GLY A 90 -6.42 -11.17 29.04
CA GLY A 90 -6.79 -12.59 28.95
C GLY A 90 -6.64 -13.31 30.30
N HIS A 91 -5.54 -13.06 31.01
CA HIS A 91 -5.34 -13.55 32.37
C HIS A 91 -6.41 -13.02 33.33
N THR A 92 -6.73 -11.73 33.26
CA THR A 92 -7.72 -11.08 34.12
C THR A 92 -9.14 -11.64 33.90
N ILE A 93 -9.55 -11.82 32.64
CA ILE A 93 -10.84 -12.42 32.27
C ILE A 93 -10.91 -13.89 32.73
N HIS A 94 -9.81 -14.64 32.63
CA HIS A 94 -9.74 -16.02 33.11
C HIS A 94 -9.90 -16.09 34.63
N THR A 95 -9.22 -15.23 35.40
CA THR A 95 -9.40 -15.13 36.86
C THR A 95 -10.79 -14.67 37.26
N PHE A 96 -11.39 -13.71 36.54
CA PHE A 96 -12.75 -13.24 36.81
C PHE A 96 -13.79 -14.34 36.54
N THR A 97 -13.65 -15.08 35.45
CA THR A 97 -14.52 -16.22 35.13
C THR A 97 -14.42 -17.31 36.20
N GLY A 98 -13.21 -17.58 36.70
CA GLY A 98 -12.98 -18.49 37.82
C GLY A 98 -13.72 -18.06 39.09
N ALA A 99 -13.53 -16.80 39.50
CA ALA A 99 -14.19 -16.24 40.69
C ALA A 99 -15.73 -16.20 40.56
N ALA A 100 -16.25 -15.87 39.37
CA ALA A 100 -17.68 -15.89 39.10
C ALA A 100 -18.26 -17.31 39.15
N LYS A 101 -17.54 -18.30 38.60
CA LYS A 101 -17.94 -19.72 38.66
C LYS A 101 -17.96 -20.24 40.09
N GLU A 102 -16.96 -19.88 40.89
CA GLU A 102 -16.85 -20.27 42.30
C GLU A 102 -17.91 -19.60 43.17
N SER A 103 -18.17 -18.31 42.95
CA SER A 103 -19.28 -17.58 43.59
C SER A 103 -20.64 -18.18 43.22
N ALA A 104 -20.90 -18.44 41.94
CA ALA A 104 -22.12 -19.10 41.49
C ALA A 104 -22.28 -20.50 42.08
N ALA A 105 -21.20 -21.29 42.15
CA ALA A 105 -21.21 -22.60 42.79
C ALA A 105 -21.52 -22.51 44.29
N SER A 106 -20.97 -21.50 44.98
CA SER A 106 -21.25 -21.23 46.40
C SER A 106 -22.69 -20.77 46.68
N LEU A 107 -23.29 -20.03 45.75
CA LEU A 107 -24.69 -19.59 45.81
C LEU A 107 -25.64 -20.77 45.56
N VAL A 108 -25.35 -21.60 44.55
CA VAL A 108 -26.11 -22.82 44.25
C VAL A 108 -26.02 -23.80 45.41
N SER A 109 -24.84 -23.98 46.01
CA SER A 109 -24.69 -24.85 47.19
C SER A 109 -25.41 -24.26 48.41
N SER A 110 -25.34 -22.95 48.64
CA SER A 110 -26.07 -22.29 49.73
C SER A 110 -27.60 -22.33 49.55
N ILE A 111 -28.10 -22.22 48.31
CA ILE A 111 -29.52 -22.38 47.98
C ILE A 111 -29.96 -23.84 48.14
N LYS A 112 -29.11 -24.80 47.75
CA LYS A 112 -29.38 -26.23 47.90
C LYS A 112 -29.30 -26.69 49.37
N SER A 113 -28.52 -26.01 50.19
CA SER A 113 -28.32 -26.33 51.62
C SER A 113 -29.13 -25.44 52.58
N GLY A 114 -29.77 -24.37 52.12
CA GLY A 114 -30.49 -23.39 52.94
C GLY A 114 -31.88 -23.07 52.40
N SER A 115 -32.89 -23.79 52.90
CA SER A 115 -34.28 -23.36 52.89
C SER A 115 -34.45 -22.13 53.81
N GLY A 116 -34.57 -20.93 53.25
CA GLY A 116 -34.70 -19.70 54.03
C GLY A 116 -35.45 -18.56 53.32
N LYS A 117 -36.79 -18.61 53.40
CA LYS A 117 -37.82 -17.56 53.18
C LYS A 117 -37.35 -16.13 52.80
N PRO A 118 -37.85 -15.53 51.70
CA PRO A 118 -37.90 -14.07 51.60
C PRO A 118 -39.13 -13.54 52.35
N ALA A 119 -38.89 -12.57 53.23
CA ALA A 119 -39.90 -11.74 53.85
C ALA A 119 -40.60 -10.88 52.79
N ARG A 120 -41.91 -10.78 52.95
CA ARG A 120 -42.89 -10.12 52.10
C ARG A 120 -42.95 -8.63 52.47
N ASP A 121 -42.46 -7.75 51.60
CA ASP A 121 -42.61 -6.29 51.73
C ASP A 121 -43.53 -5.75 50.63
N ASN A 122 -44.75 -5.38 51.02
CA ASN A 122 -45.85 -4.92 50.16
C ASN A 122 -45.87 -3.39 50.07
N GLY A 123 -44.78 -2.76 49.61
CA GLY A 123 -44.59 -1.30 49.75
C GLY A 123 -44.50 -0.45 48.48
N ILE A 124 -44.43 -1.00 47.26
CA ILE A 124 -43.95 -0.21 46.09
C ILE A 124 -45.02 0.11 45.02
N ILE A 125 -46.18 -0.55 45.04
CA ILE A 125 -47.15 -0.42 43.93
C ILE A 125 -47.98 0.89 44.00
N ASN A 126 -48.07 1.53 45.17
CA ASN A 126 -48.91 2.74 45.33
C ASN A 126 -48.18 4.06 45.00
N THR A 127 -46.85 4.07 44.91
CA THR A 127 -46.05 5.30 44.70
C THR A 127 -45.84 5.64 43.22
N ILE A 128 -46.15 4.71 42.30
CA ILE A 128 -45.94 4.91 40.85
C ILE A 128 -47.18 5.51 40.18
N TYR A 129 -48.38 5.38 40.77
CA TYR A 129 -49.62 5.94 40.20
C TYR A 129 -49.67 7.48 40.22
N ASP A 130 -49.04 8.14 41.19
CA ASP A 130 -49.03 9.61 41.28
C ASP A 130 -47.92 10.30 40.45
N GLY A 131 -46.85 9.58 40.09
CA GLY A 131 -45.70 10.17 39.38
C GLY A 131 -45.99 10.54 37.92
N VAL A 132 -46.73 9.67 37.20
CA VAL A 132 -46.90 9.78 35.73
C VAL A 132 -47.94 10.83 35.33
N VAL A 133 -48.92 11.12 36.18
CA VAL A 133 -49.97 12.11 35.88
C VAL A 133 -49.46 13.55 35.91
N SER A 134 -48.42 13.86 36.68
CA SER A 134 -47.87 15.23 36.76
C SER A 134 -47.05 15.64 35.52
N SER A 135 -46.41 14.68 34.84
CA SER A 135 -45.60 14.93 33.65
C SER A 135 -46.40 15.40 32.43
N ILE A 136 -47.66 14.99 32.30
CA ILE A 136 -48.49 15.33 31.13
C ILE A 136 -49.01 16.78 31.19
N ARG A 137 -49.15 17.37 32.39
CA ARG A 137 -49.66 18.75 32.55
C ARG A 137 -48.61 19.83 32.24
N ILE A 138 -47.32 19.51 32.43
CA ILE A 138 -46.21 20.47 32.23
C ILE A 138 -45.97 20.74 30.74
N TRP A 139 -46.08 19.71 29.89
CA TRP A 139 -45.78 19.84 28.46
C TRP A 139 -46.71 20.82 27.74
N ASN A 140 -47.98 20.87 28.15
CA ASN A 140 -48.96 21.77 27.53
C ASN A 140 -48.81 23.24 27.96
N LYS A 141 -48.12 23.51 29.08
CA LYS A 141 -47.84 24.87 29.55
C LYS A 141 -46.66 25.50 28.82
N ILE A 142 -45.70 24.68 28.38
CA ILE A 142 -44.52 25.13 27.62
C ILE A 142 -44.89 25.46 26.18
N LYS A 143 -45.86 24.76 25.57
CA LYS A 143 -46.27 24.99 24.17
C LYS A 143 -47.12 26.25 23.95
N LYS A 144 -47.43 27.02 25.01
CA LYS A 144 -48.29 28.22 24.93
C LYS A 144 -47.56 29.54 25.25
N ILE A 145 -46.23 29.48 25.33
CA ILE A 145 -45.30 30.62 25.33
C ILE A 145 -44.59 30.61 23.99
#